data_AF-A0A117M440-F1
#
_entry.id   AF-A0A117M440-F1
#
_cell.length_a   1.000
_cell.length_b   1.000
_cell.length_c   1.000
_cell.angle_alpha   90.00
_cell.angle_beta   90.00
_cell.angle_gamma   90.00
#
_symmetry.space_group_name_H-M   'P 1'
#
loop_
_entity.id
_entity.type
_entity.pdbx_description
1 polymer ?
#
loop_
_entity_poly.entity_id
_entity_poly.type
_entity_poly.pdbx_seq_one_letter_code
_entity_poly.pdbx_strand_id
1 'polypeptide(L)'
;IRIAGQFIDFQIGYAMSSFIDPMYVVSNTLLSQYLYMLTLLFFLLMDGYHTLIMALAKSYQLVPLGAADFSGSVALVLLKIFAGAFTIGLQVSAPILAVLVIADLALGFLTRTVPQINVFLTGFPIKIAAGLLTLSFLIPLLGNVLRTIFTMIERDLYSLMRVLV
;
A
#
# COMPACT_ATOMS: atom_id res chain seq x y z
N ILE A 1 -0.74 2.24 1.07
CA ILE A 1 -1.28 1.40 -0.02
C ILE A 1 -0.27 1.10 -1.13
N ARG A 2 0.50 2.08 -1.65
CA ARG A 2 1.55 1.81 -2.66
C ARG A 2 2.55 0.72 -2.24
N ILE A 3 2.97 0.73 -0.98
CA ILE A 3 3.84 -0.32 -0.39
C ILE A 3 3.19 -1.71 -0.50
N ALA A 4 1.88 -1.82 -0.25
CA ALA A 4 1.15 -3.08 -0.37
C ALA A 4 1.19 -3.61 -1.81
N GLY A 5 0.95 -2.74 -2.79
CA GLY A 5 1.02 -3.09 -4.20
C GLY A 5 2.42 -3.54 -4.63
N GLN A 6 3.47 -2.86 -4.15
CA GLN A 6 4.86 -3.27 -4.41
C GLN A 6 5.17 -4.66 -3.85
N PHE A 7 4.71 -4.99 -2.64
CA PHE A 7 4.89 -6.34 -2.10
C PHE A 7 4.19 -7.42 -2.94
N ILE A 8 2.98 -7.14 -3.41
CA ILE A 8 2.23 -8.08 -4.25
C ILE A 8 2.94 -8.24 -5.61
N ASP A 9 3.36 -7.14 -6.23
CA ASP A 9 4.09 -7.15 -7.49
C ASP A 9 5.42 -7.91 -7.40
N PHE A 10 6.12 -7.75 -6.28
CA PHE A 10 7.33 -8.51 -5.98
C PHE A 10 7.05 -10.02 -5.90
N GLN A 11 5.99 -10.42 -5.18
CA GLN A 11 5.63 -11.82 -5.03
C GLN A 11 5.12 -12.46 -6.32
N ILE A 12 4.31 -11.75 -7.11
CA ILE A 12 3.85 -12.23 -8.44
C ILE A 12 5.05 -12.37 -9.40
N GLY A 13 6.08 -11.54 -9.19
CA GLY A 13 7.28 -11.49 -10.01
C GLY A 13 7.21 -10.45 -11.13
N TYR A 14 6.22 -9.55 -11.12
CA TYR A 14 6.20 -8.37 -12.00
C TYR A 14 7.44 -7.50 -11.81
N ALA A 15 8.00 -7.47 -10.60
CA ALA A 15 9.23 -6.76 -10.32
C ALA A 15 10.46 -7.31 -11.08
N MET A 16 10.42 -8.55 -11.59
CA MET A 16 11.52 -9.13 -12.39
C MET A 16 11.71 -8.43 -13.73
N SER A 17 10.67 -7.87 -14.35
CA SER A 17 10.83 -7.10 -15.59
C SER A 17 11.61 -5.80 -15.35
N SER A 18 11.51 -5.21 -14.16
CA SER A 18 12.25 -4.00 -13.77
C SER A 18 13.74 -4.26 -13.53
N PHE A 19 14.17 -5.51 -13.38
CA PHE A 19 15.59 -5.88 -13.27
C PHE A 19 16.24 -6.16 -14.63
N ILE A 20 15.46 -6.35 -15.69
CA ILE A 20 15.97 -6.67 -17.04
C ILE A 20 16.43 -5.40 -17.78
N ASP A 21 15.93 -4.22 -17.40
CA ASP A 21 16.41 -2.94 -17.96
C ASP A 21 16.55 -1.85 -16.88
N PRO A 22 17.76 -1.64 -16.32
CA PRO A 22 18.03 -0.58 -15.33
C PRO A 22 17.97 0.84 -15.92
N MET A 23 17.91 1.02 -17.25
CA MET A 23 17.73 2.35 -17.86
C MET A 23 16.30 2.86 -17.72
N TYR A 24 15.33 1.95 -17.63
CA TYR A 24 13.97 2.25 -17.20
C TYR A 24 13.83 1.86 -15.73
N VAL A 25 14.18 2.77 -14.82
CA VAL A 25 13.80 2.66 -13.40
C VAL A 25 12.27 2.83 -13.32
N VAL A 26 11.52 1.82 -13.75
CA VAL A 26 10.07 1.75 -13.57
C VAL A 26 9.85 1.39 -12.11
N SER A 27 9.97 2.41 -11.26
CA SER A 27 9.70 2.36 -9.82
C SER A 27 8.21 2.20 -9.51
N ASN A 28 7.36 2.33 -10.53
CA ASN A 28 5.91 2.15 -10.44
C ASN A 28 5.53 0.79 -11.00
N THR A 29 5.45 -0.20 -10.12
CA THR A 29 4.91 -1.50 -10.45
C THR A 29 3.41 -1.38 -10.77
N LEU A 30 2.92 -2.22 -11.68
CA LEU A 30 1.62 -2.05 -12.32
C LEU A 30 0.46 -2.14 -11.31
N LEU A 31 0.54 -3.08 -10.35
CA LEU A 31 -0.48 -3.26 -9.32
C LEU A 31 -0.42 -2.16 -8.25
N SER A 32 0.78 -1.68 -7.91
CA SER A 32 0.95 -0.50 -7.05
C SER A 32 0.27 0.75 -7.63
N GLN A 33 0.44 0.99 -8.94
CA GLN A 33 -0.23 2.09 -9.62
C GLN A 33 -1.75 1.90 -9.65
N TYR A 34 -2.22 0.69 -9.94
CA TYR A 34 -3.65 0.37 -9.91
C TYR A 34 -4.28 0.62 -8.54
N LEU A 35 -3.68 0.11 -7.46
CA LEU A 35 -4.14 0.33 -6.10
C LEU A 35 -4.09 1.80 -5.67
N TYR A 36 -3.09 2.55 -6.16
CA TYR A 36 -3.01 3.99 -5.95
C TYR A 36 -4.17 4.74 -6.61
N MET A 37 -4.47 4.44 -7.89
CA MET A 37 -5.61 5.03 -8.59
C MET A 37 -6.94 4.68 -7.92
N LEU A 38 -7.12 3.43 -7.48
CA LEU A 38 -8.28 3.04 -6.66
C LEU A 38 -8.38 3.85 -5.37
N THR A 39 -7.26 4.01 -4.66
CA THR A 39 -7.21 4.80 -3.42
C THR A 39 -7.64 6.25 -3.66
N LEU A 40 -7.17 6.87 -4.75
CA LEU A 40 -7.57 8.22 -5.13
C LEU A 40 -9.07 8.32 -5.43
N LEU A 41 -9.62 7.30 -6.11
CA LEU A 41 -11.05 7.23 -6.42
C LEU A 41 -11.88 7.15 -5.14
N PHE A 42 -11.51 6.26 -4.22
CA PHE A 42 -12.14 6.16 -2.90
C PHE A 42 -11.96 7.43 -2.05
N PHE A 43 -10.80 8.08 -2.13
CA PHE A 43 -10.56 9.36 -1.47
C PHE A 43 -11.55 10.43 -1.92
N LEU A 44 -11.81 10.50 -3.24
CA LEU A 44 -12.79 11.44 -3.79
C LEU A 44 -14.23 11.06 -3.40
N LEU A 45 -14.58 9.77 -3.45
CA LEU A 45 -15.91 9.25 -3.08
C LEU A 45 -16.24 9.46 -1.60
N MET A 46 -15.23 9.58 -0.74
CA MET A 46 -15.39 9.82 0.70
C MET A 46 -15.28 11.30 1.07
N ASP A 47 -15.27 12.21 0.10
CA ASP A 47 -15.05 13.65 0.31
C ASP A 47 -13.77 13.96 1.09
N GLY A 48 -12.74 13.12 0.96
CA GLY A 48 -11.51 13.25 1.74
C GLY A 48 -10.78 14.58 1.51
N TYR A 49 -11.00 15.20 0.34
CA TYR A 49 -10.49 16.54 0.02
C TYR A 49 -11.11 17.62 0.92
N HIS A 50 -12.40 17.50 1.27
CA HIS A 50 -13.08 18.47 2.14
C HIS A 50 -12.47 18.45 3.53
N THR A 51 -12.23 17.25 4.08
CA THR A 51 -11.53 17.07 5.35
C THR A 51 -10.13 17.69 5.32
N LEU A 52 -9.38 17.47 4.24
CA LEU A 52 -8.02 17.99 4.10
C LEU A 52 -7.99 19.52 4.11
N ILE A 53 -8.90 20.17 3.38
CA ILE A 53 -9.03 21.63 3.37
C ILE A 53 -9.43 22.14 4.77
N MET A 54 -10.36 21.48 5.45
CA MET A 54 -10.78 21.86 6.80
C MET A 54 -9.64 21.70 7.82
N ALA A 55 -8.84 20.65 7.70
CA ALA A 55 -7.67 20.42 8.54
C ALA A 55 -6.61 21.52 8.34
N LEU A 56 -6.37 21.95 7.10
CA LEU A 56 -5.49 23.09 6.78
C LEU A 56 -6.03 24.40 7.36
N ALA A 57 -7.33 24.66 7.27
CA ALA A 57 -7.91 25.87 7.86
C ALA A 57 -7.76 25.88 9.39
N LYS A 58 -7.93 24.72 10.06
CA LYS A 58 -7.74 24.57 11.51
C LYS A 58 -6.27 24.65 11.93
N SER A 59 -5.32 24.27 11.07
CA SER A 59 -3.89 24.30 11.45
C SER A 59 -3.41 25.70 11.79
N TYR A 60 -3.91 26.74 11.12
CA TYR A 60 -3.61 28.14 11.43
C TYR A 60 -4.15 28.61 12.80
N GLN A 61 -5.20 27.97 13.31
CA GLN A 61 -5.73 28.25 14.65
C GLN A 61 -4.96 27.49 15.72
N LEU A 62 -4.57 26.25 15.41
CA LEU A 62 -3.87 25.37 16.33
C LEU A 62 -2.40 25.76 16.50
N VAL A 63 -1.71 26.12 15.42
CA VAL A 63 -0.29 26.51 15.43
C VAL A 63 -0.18 27.98 14.99
N PRO A 64 -0.15 28.94 15.94
CA PRO A 64 0.03 30.35 15.63
C PRO A 64 1.35 30.59 14.87
N LEU A 65 1.35 31.61 14.01
CA LEU A 65 2.55 32.03 13.27
C LEU A 65 3.68 32.38 14.26
N GLY A 66 4.78 31.63 14.20
CA GLY A 66 5.96 31.81 15.06
C GLY A 66 5.97 31.00 16.37
N ALA A 67 4.91 30.25 16.67
CA ALA A 67 4.84 29.36 17.84
C ALA A 67 5.24 27.91 17.52
N ALA A 68 5.64 27.62 16.27
CA ALA A 68 5.98 26.28 15.85
C ALA A 68 7.33 25.83 16.44
N ASP A 69 7.31 24.85 17.35
CA ASP A 69 8.51 24.18 17.86
C ASP A 69 8.72 22.83 17.17
N PHE A 70 9.81 22.73 16.40
CA PHE A 70 10.23 21.50 15.75
C PHE A 70 11.14 20.67 16.66
N SER A 71 10.72 20.48 17.92
CA SER A 71 11.45 19.67 18.90
C SER A 71 11.51 18.19 18.49
N GLY A 72 12.35 17.41 19.19
CA GLY A 72 12.49 15.96 18.96
C GLY A 72 11.17 15.18 19.07
N SER A 73 10.18 15.74 19.74
CA SER A 73 8.81 15.22 19.85
C SER A 73 8.14 15.05 18.48
N VAL A 74 8.32 16.03 17.57
CA VAL A 74 7.76 16.00 16.21
C VAL A 74 8.38 14.86 15.41
N ALA A 75 9.70 14.68 15.52
CA ALA A 75 10.42 13.60 14.83
C ALA A 75 9.93 12.21 15.27
N LEU A 76 9.65 12.01 16.56
CA LEU A 76 9.10 10.75 17.07
C LEU A 76 7.70 10.45 16.52
N VAL A 77 6.83 11.46 16.43
CA VAL A 77 5.49 11.29 15.84
C VAL A 77 5.58 10.96 14.36
N LEU A 78 6.42 11.66 13.60
CA LEU A 78 6.65 11.36 12.18
C LEU A 78 7.18 9.95 11.95
N LEU A 79 8.14 9.50 12.75
CA LEU A 79 8.65 8.12 12.68
C LEU A 79 7.55 7.10 12.98
N LYS A 80 6.67 7.37 13.95
CA LYS A 80 5.55 6.50 14.28
C LYS A 80 4.54 6.41 13.14
N ILE A 81 4.21 7.54 12.49
CA ILE A 81 3.33 7.58 11.32
C ILE A 81 3.94 6.79 10.16
N PHE A 82 5.24 6.98 9.90
CA PHE A 82 5.96 6.26 8.85
C PHE A 82 5.97 4.75 9.09
N ALA A 83 6.30 4.31 10.31
CA ALA A 83 6.27 2.91 10.70
C ALA A 83 4.85 2.33 10.56
N GLY A 84 3.83 3.07 10.99
CA GLY A 84 2.42 2.70 10.83
C GLY A 84 2.02 2.50 9.37
N ALA A 85 2.46 3.38 8.47
CA ALA A 85 2.20 3.26 7.03
C ALA A 85 2.80 1.98 6.44
N PHE A 86 3.98 1.56 6.89
CA PHE A 86 4.60 0.30 6.49
C PHE A 86 3.80 -0.90 7.01
N THR A 87 3.42 -0.90 8.28
CA THR A 87 2.59 -1.95 8.89
C THR A 87 1.25 -2.10 8.17
N ILE A 88 0.56 -0.99 7.87
CA ILE A 88 -0.68 -1.00 7.10
C ILE A 88 -0.44 -1.56 5.70
N GLY A 89 0.66 -1.16 5.05
CA GLY A 89 1.05 -1.70 3.74
C GLY A 89 1.17 -3.22 3.75
N LEU A 90 1.87 -3.77 4.76
CA LEU A 90 2.04 -5.21 4.93
C LEU A 90 0.72 -5.93 5.26
N GLN A 91 -0.11 -5.36 6.13
CA GLN A 91 -1.42 -5.93 6.48
C GLN A 91 -2.36 -6.00 5.27
N VAL A 92 -2.37 -4.97 4.43
CA VAL A 92 -3.19 -4.94 3.21
C VAL A 92 -2.70 -5.96 2.18
N SER A 93 -1.39 -6.18 2.05
CA SER A 93 -0.86 -7.19 1.12
C SER A 93 -0.93 -8.61 1.66
N ALA A 94 -0.94 -8.82 2.97
CA ALA A 94 -0.91 -10.13 3.63
C ALA A 94 -1.86 -11.19 3.07
N PRO A 95 -3.18 -10.94 2.88
CA PRO A 95 -4.09 -11.97 2.36
C PRO A 95 -3.72 -12.40 0.94
N ILE A 96 -3.27 -11.46 0.10
CA ILE A 96 -2.86 -11.74 -1.27
C ILE A 96 -1.53 -12.50 -1.28
N LEU A 97 -0.57 -12.07 -0.44
CA LEU A 97 0.70 -12.78 -0.27
C LEU A 97 0.48 -14.22 0.20
N ALA A 98 -0.45 -14.47 1.12
CA ALA A 98 -0.77 -15.82 1.58
C ALA A 98 -1.26 -16.72 0.43
N VAL A 99 -2.16 -16.22 -0.43
CA VAL A 99 -2.62 -16.96 -1.61
C VAL A 99 -1.47 -17.22 -2.59
N LEU A 100 -0.61 -16.23 -2.81
CA LEU A 100 0.54 -16.39 -3.71
C LEU A 100 1.58 -17.39 -3.17
N VAL A 101 1.81 -17.42 -1.86
CA VAL A 101 2.67 -18.43 -1.22
C VAL A 101 2.08 -19.84 -1.39
N ILE A 102 0.76 -20.00 -1.26
CA ILE A 102 0.08 -21.27 -1.53
C ILE A 102 0.24 -21.66 -3.01
N ALA A 103 0.13 -20.70 -3.93
CA ALA A 103 0.37 -20.94 -5.34
C ALA A 103 1.82 -21.38 -5.62
N ASP A 104 2.81 -20.77 -4.95
CA ASP A 104 4.22 -21.17 -5.05
C ASP A 104 4.44 -22.60 -4.53
N LEU A 105 3.80 -22.98 -3.42
CA LEU A 105 3.84 -24.36 -2.91
C LEU A 105 3.21 -25.34 -3.91
N ALA A 106 2.03 -25.01 -4.45
CA ALA A 106 1.33 -25.85 -5.42
C ALA A 106 2.16 -26.06 -6.71
N LEU A 107 2.77 -24.99 -7.21
CA LEU A 107 3.69 -25.03 -8.35
C LEU A 107 4.94 -25.86 -8.02
N GLY A 108 5.47 -25.75 -6.81
CA GLY A 108 6.57 -26.58 -6.32
C GLY A 108 6.24 -28.07 -6.33
N PHE A 109 5.05 -28.47 -5.86
CA PHE A 109 4.59 -29.86 -5.97
C PHE A 109 4.40 -30.30 -7.42
N LEU A 110 3.92 -29.41 -8.29
CA LEU A 110 3.73 -29.69 -9.71
C LEU A 110 5.05 -29.94 -10.42
N THR A 111 6.13 -29.18 -10.12
CA THR A 111 7.47 -29.44 -10.70
C THR A 111 7.98 -30.85 -10.41
N ARG A 112 7.70 -31.38 -9.21
CA ARG A 112 8.10 -32.73 -8.82
C ARG A 112 7.28 -33.81 -9.54
N THR A 113 6.01 -33.54 -9.77
CA THR A 113 5.07 -34.51 -10.36
C THR A 113 5.19 -34.55 -11.88
N VAL A 114 5.37 -33.39 -12.52
CA VAL A 114 5.53 -33.26 -13.97
C VAL A 114 6.78 -32.42 -14.26
N PRO A 115 7.99 -33.04 -14.23
CA PRO A 115 9.26 -32.32 -14.38
C PRO A 115 9.48 -31.71 -15.77
N GLN A 116 8.63 -32.08 -16.72
CA GLN A 116 8.65 -31.56 -18.10
C GLN A 116 7.99 -30.19 -18.21
N ILE A 117 7.17 -29.79 -17.22
CA ILE A 117 6.52 -28.47 -17.23
C ILE A 117 7.53 -27.40 -16.82
N ASN A 118 7.67 -26.38 -17.66
CA ASN A 118 8.39 -25.16 -17.31
C ASN A 118 7.54 -24.33 -16.34
N VAL A 119 7.76 -24.55 -15.04
CA VAL A 119 7.00 -23.88 -13.98
C VAL A 119 7.27 -22.38 -13.89
N PHE A 120 8.38 -21.89 -14.45
CA PHE A 120 8.56 -20.44 -14.62
C PHE A 120 7.53 -19.92 -15.62
N LEU A 121 7.44 -20.54 -16.80
CA LEU A 121 6.53 -20.10 -17.87
C LEU A 121 5.04 -20.27 -17.50
N THR A 122 4.70 -21.34 -16.80
CA THR A 122 3.31 -21.62 -16.38
C THR A 122 2.95 -20.93 -15.05
N GLY A 123 3.93 -20.71 -14.17
CA GLY A 123 3.70 -20.14 -12.84
C GLY A 123 3.30 -18.68 -12.86
N PHE A 124 3.89 -17.87 -13.74
CA PHE A 124 3.53 -16.45 -13.87
C PHE A 124 2.04 -16.23 -14.16
N PRO A 125 1.45 -16.81 -15.22
CA PRO A 125 0.02 -16.67 -15.49
C PRO A 125 -0.86 -17.10 -14.32
N ILE A 126 -0.52 -18.20 -13.64
CA ILE A 126 -1.27 -18.72 -12.50
C ILE A 126 -1.21 -17.74 -11.32
N LYS A 127 -0.02 -17.22 -10.99
CA LYS A 127 0.17 -16.25 -9.91
C LYS A 127 -0.53 -14.94 -10.18
N ILE A 128 -0.48 -14.45 -11.43
CA ILE A 128 -1.21 -13.24 -11.85
C ILE A 128 -2.72 -13.45 -11.68
N ALA A 129 -3.27 -14.56 -12.19
CA ALA A 129 -4.69 -14.87 -12.08
C ALA A 129 -5.12 -14.98 -10.61
N ALA A 130 -4.37 -15.73 -9.79
CA ALA A 130 -4.66 -15.88 -8.37
C ALA A 130 -4.60 -14.54 -7.62
N GLY A 131 -3.59 -13.71 -7.88
CA GLY A 131 -3.43 -12.39 -7.29
C GLY A 131 -4.58 -11.44 -7.65
N LEU A 132 -4.95 -11.37 -8.93
CA LEU A 132 -6.05 -10.52 -9.41
C LEU A 132 -7.43 -10.99 -8.94
N LEU A 133 -7.67 -12.30 -8.90
CA LEU A 133 -8.91 -12.86 -8.35
C LEU A 133 -9.04 -12.51 -6.87
N THR A 134 -7.98 -12.76 -6.08
CA THR A 134 -7.97 -12.44 -4.65
C THR A 134 -8.16 -10.95 -4.42
N LEU A 135 -7.49 -10.10 -5.20
CA LEU A 135 -7.68 -8.66 -5.13
C LEU A 135 -9.12 -8.25 -5.43
N SER A 136 -9.75 -8.84 -6.46
CA SER A 136 -11.13 -8.55 -6.84
C SER A 136 -12.12 -8.87 -5.72
N PHE A 137 -11.93 -9.99 -5.01
CA PHE A 137 -12.73 -10.33 -3.83
C PHE A 137 -12.49 -9.38 -2.65
N LEU A 138 -11.29 -8.81 -2.55
CA LEU A 138 -10.91 -7.88 -1.47
C LEU A 138 -11.31 -6.43 -1.73
N ILE A 139 -11.74 -6.04 -2.93
CA ILE A 139 -12.12 -4.65 -3.26
C ILE A 139 -13.17 -4.07 -2.28
N PRO A 140 -14.28 -4.77 -1.94
CA PRO A 140 -15.26 -4.25 -0.99
C PRO A 140 -14.67 -4.01 0.40
N LEU A 141 -13.78 -4.92 0.85
CA LEU A 141 -13.07 -4.80 2.11
C LEU A 141 -12.08 -3.62 2.07
N LEU A 142 -11.42 -3.41 0.93
CA LEU A 142 -10.49 -2.31 0.72
C LEU A 142 -11.16 -0.97 1.00
N GLY A 143 -12.42 -0.76 0.57
CA GLY A 143 -13.17 0.45 0.88
C GLY A 143 -13.28 0.73 2.38
N ASN A 144 -13.58 -0.28 3.19
CA ASN A 144 -13.65 -0.14 4.66
C ASN A 144 -12.28 0.16 5.27
N VAL A 145 -11.23 -0.50 4.78
CA VAL A 145 -9.85 -0.27 5.20
C VAL A 145 -9.43 1.18 4.87
N LEU A 146 -9.71 1.65 3.66
CA LEU A 146 -9.41 3.02 3.23
C LEU A 146 -10.10 4.07 4.09
N ARG A 147 -11.39 3.87 4.40
CA ARG A 147 -12.11 4.75 5.34
C ARG A 147 -11.40 4.83 6.69
N THR A 148 -10.99 3.67 7.23
CA THR A 148 -10.27 3.61 8.50
C THR A 148 -8.93 4.33 8.40
N ILE A 149 -8.18 4.14 7.32
CA ILE A 149 -6.91 4.83 7.05
C ILE A 149 -7.12 6.35 7.00
N PHE A 150 -8.15 6.85 6.31
CA PHE A 150 -8.41 8.29 6.25
C PHE A 150 -8.72 8.87 7.63
N THR A 151 -9.52 8.18 8.45
CA THR A 151 -9.76 8.63 9.83
C THR A 151 -8.50 8.58 10.72
N MET A 152 -7.59 7.64 10.46
CA MET A 152 -6.28 7.61 11.14
C MET A 152 -5.42 8.80 10.72
N ILE A 153 -5.36 9.11 9.43
CA ILE A 153 -4.61 10.27 8.91
C ILE A 153 -5.10 11.57 9.54
N GLU A 154 -6.42 11.75 9.67
CA GLU A 154 -6.98 12.91 10.36
C GLU A 154 -6.47 13.03 11.80
N ARG A 155 -6.53 11.94 12.58
CA ARG A 155 -6.04 11.90 13.96
C ARG A 155 -4.55 12.16 14.05
N ASP A 156 -3.76 11.59 13.15
CA ASP A 156 -2.32 11.76 13.08
C ASP A 156 -1.96 13.23 12.77
N LEU A 157 -2.70 13.87 11.85
CA LEU A 157 -2.55 15.29 11.53
C LEU A 157 -2.84 16.17 12.76
N TYR A 158 -3.92 15.90 13.50
CA TYR A 158 -4.20 16.60 14.76
C TYR A 158 -3.10 16.37 15.82
N SER A 159 -2.57 15.16 15.91
CA SER A 159 -1.49 14.84 16.85
C SER A 159 -0.20 15.59 16.53
N LEU A 160 0.15 15.70 15.24
CA LEU A 160 1.29 16.48 14.77
C LEU A 160 1.13 17.96 15.08
N MET A 161 -0.04 18.54 14.77
CA MET A 161 -0.32 19.96 15.06
C MET A 161 -0.23 20.25 16.55
N ARG A 162 -0.66 19.34 17.42
CA ARG A 162 -0.58 19.52 18.87
C ARG A 162 0.85 19.49 19.41
N VAL A 163 1.73 18.71 18.79
CA VAL A 163 3.13 18.57 19.22
C VAL A 163 4.01 19.71 18.67
N LEU A 164 3.51 20.43 17.65
CA LEU A 164 4.15 21.60 17.06
C LEU A 164 3.98 22.89 17.89
N VAL A 165 3.14 22.90 18.92
CA VAL A 165 2.87 24.06 19.81
C VAL A 165 3.44 23.79 21.18
#